data_AF-A0A7C7QDW2-F1
#
_entry.id   AF-A0A7C7QDW2-F1
#
_cell.length_a   1.000
_cell.length_b   1.000
_cell.length_c   1.000
_cell.angle_alpha   90.00
_cell.angle_beta   90.00
_cell.angle_gamma   90.00
#
_symmetry.space_group_name_H-M   'P 1'
#
loop_
_entity.id
_entity.type
_entity.pdbx_description
1 polymer ?
#
loop_
_entity_poly.entity_id
_entity_poly.type
_entity_poly.pdbx_seq_one_letter_code
_entity_poly.pdbx_strand_id
1 'polypeptide(L)' 'MEGGRLRRLFRVLLKLKHEGFKQRRLLCPRCGSNRLKPYSPLNGWLTPTQYICEECGYKGAIVLEEAED' A
#
# COMPACT_ATOMS: atom_id res chain seq x y z
N MET A 1 -11.24 -32.92 14.93
CA MET A 1 -11.44 -32.78 13.47
C MET A 1 -10.64 -31.57 12.97
N GLU A 2 -10.13 -31.61 11.72
CA GLU A 2 -9.78 -30.43 10.89
C GLU A 2 -8.40 -29.72 10.97
N GLY A 3 -7.40 -30.21 11.70
CA GLY A 3 -6.09 -29.52 11.75
C GLY A 3 -5.22 -29.57 10.48
N GLY A 4 -5.40 -30.58 9.61
CA GLY A 4 -4.52 -30.84 8.46
C GLY A 4 -4.86 -30.05 7.18
N ARG A 5 -6.13 -29.62 7.03
CA ARG A 5 -6.60 -28.87 5.86
C ARG A 5 -6.26 -27.38 5.99
N LEU A 6 -6.38 -26.85 7.21
CA LEU A 6 -6.06 -25.46 7.55
C LEU A 6 -4.57 -25.14 7.34
N ARG A 7 -3.67 -26.05 7.75
CA ARG A 7 -2.22 -25.91 7.53
C ARG A 7 -1.83 -25.81 6.05
N ARG A 8 -2.58 -26.49 5.17
CA ARG A 8 -2.36 -26.45 3.72
C ARG A 8 -2.80 -25.11 3.12
N LEU A 9 -3.97 -24.61 3.52
CA LEU A 9 -4.48 -23.30 3.11
C LEU A 9 -3.55 -22.17 3.54
N PHE A 10 -3.11 -22.14 4.80
CA PHE A 10 -2.15 -21.14 5.29
C PHE A 10 -0.85 -21.15 4.48
N ARG A 11 -0.35 -22.33 4.06
CA ARG A 11 0.88 -22.43 3.26
C ARG A 11 0.74 -21.82 1.87
N VAL A 12 -0.43 -21.92 1.24
CA VAL A 12 -0.71 -21.30 -0.06
C VAL A 12 -0.83 -19.78 0.10
N LEU A 13 -1.57 -19.31 1.11
CA LEU A 13 -1.71 -17.88 1.40
C LEU A 13 -0.37 -17.21 1.74
N LEU A 14 0.49 -17.89 2.50
CA LEU A 14 1.83 -17.39 2.85
C LEU A 14 2.75 -17.27 1.62
N LYS A 15 2.63 -18.15 0.63
CA LYS A 15 3.38 -18.05 -0.63
C LYS A 15 2.90 -16.90 -1.50
N LEU A 16 1.59 -16.68 -1.59
CA LEU A 16 1.00 -15.57 -2.36
C LEU A 16 1.41 -14.18 -1.83
N LYS A 17 1.64 -14.05 -0.52
CA LYS A 17 2.10 -12.80 0.11
C LYS A 17 3.46 -12.33 -0.40
N HIS A 18 4.33 -13.24 -0.87
CA HIS A 18 5.71 -12.94 -1.21
C HIS A 18 5.88 -12.42 -2.65
N GLU A 19 5.07 -12.88 -3.61
CA GLU A 19 5.27 -12.57 -5.04
C GLU A 19 4.46 -11.36 -5.53
N GLY A 20 3.31 -11.06 -4.92
CA GLY A 20 2.44 -9.97 -5.39
C GLY A 20 2.65 -8.61 -4.71
N PHE A 21 3.51 -8.51 -3.70
CA PHE A 21 3.56 -7.36 -2.79
C PHE A 21 4.95 -6.72 -2.73
N LYS A 22 5.58 -6.46 -3.88
CA LYS A 22 6.73 -5.55 -3.96
C LYS A 22 6.18 -4.14 -3.71
N GLN A 23 6.24 -3.68 -2.45
CA GLN A 23 5.75 -2.36 -2.10
C GLN A 23 6.61 -1.30 -2.78
N ARG A 24 6.10 -0.72 -3.87
CA ARG A 24 6.66 0.51 -4.44
C ARG A 24 6.59 1.59 -3.38
N ARG A 25 7.72 2.23 -3.12
CA ARG A 25 7.79 3.32 -2.14
C ARG A 25 7.18 4.57 -2.76
N LEU A 26 6.07 5.02 -2.18
CA LEU A 26 5.41 6.26 -2.55
C LEU A 26 6.00 7.41 -1.74
N LEU A 27 6.39 8.48 -2.42
CA LEU A 27 7.01 9.67 -1.86
C LEU A 27 6.15 10.91 -2.15
N CYS A 28 6.17 11.87 -1.23
CA CYS A 28 5.45 13.13 -1.38
C CYS A 28 6.08 13.99 -2.48
N PRO A 29 5.29 14.49 -3.46
CA PRO A 29 5.84 15.32 -4.54
C PRO A 29 6.30 16.71 -4.09
N ARG A 30 5.94 17.14 -2.86
CA ARG A 30 6.36 18.44 -2.32
C ARG A 30 7.66 18.38 -1.53
N CYS A 31 7.81 17.40 -0.64
CA CYS A 31 8.93 17.34 0.29
C CYS A 31 9.76 16.05 0.19
N GLY A 32 9.37 15.09 -0.65
CA GLY A 32 10.05 13.79 -0.78
C GLY A 32 9.79 12.82 0.37
N SER A 33 9.00 13.19 1.39
CA SER A 33 8.70 12.32 2.52
C SER A 33 7.94 11.06 2.08
N ASN A 34 8.30 9.91 2.65
CA ASN A 34 7.58 8.64 2.44
C ASN A 34 6.33 8.49 3.34
N ARG A 35 6.01 9.50 4.15
CA ARG A 35 4.86 9.51 5.07
C ARG A 35 3.57 9.96 4.38
N LEU A 36 3.21 9.27 3.30
CA LEU A 36 1.93 9.44 2.61
C LEU A 36 0.91 8.43 3.15
N LYS A 37 -0.31 8.90 3.43
CA LYS A 37 -1.44 8.07 3.84
C LYS A 37 -2.66 8.33 2.97
N PRO A 38 -3.52 7.33 2.74
CA PRO A 38 -4.81 7.57 2.11
C PRO A 38 -5.61 8.62 2.89
N TYR A 39 -6.22 9.56 2.19
CA TYR A 39 -7.08 10.58 2.79
C TYR A 39 -8.35 10.00 3.44
N SER A 40 -8.86 8.88 2.93
CA SER A 40 -10.04 8.18 3.43
C SER A 40 -9.87 6.66 3.31
N PRO A 41 -10.46 5.86 4.23
CA PRO A 41 -10.48 4.40 4.10
C PRO A 41 -11.23 3.91 2.83
N LEU A 42 -12.04 4.76 2.21
CA LEU A 42 -12.80 4.44 1.00
C LEU A 42 -12.06 4.78 -0.31
N ASN A 43 -10.83 5.29 -0.21
CA ASN A 43 -10.05 5.70 -1.37
C ASN A 43 -9.71 4.53 -2.29
N GLY A 44 -9.89 4.75 -3.59
CA GLY A 44 -9.65 3.74 -4.63
C GLY A 44 -10.81 2.76 -4.82
N TRP A 45 -11.80 2.78 -3.92
CA TRP A 45 -13.06 2.02 -4.07
C TRP A 45 -14.23 2.95 -4.38
N LEU A 46 -14.61 3.80 -3.43
CA LEU A 46 -15.78 4.69 -3.55
C LEU A 46 -15.37 6.13 -3.85
N THR A 47 -14.26 6.58 -3.28
CA THR A 47 -13.73 7.92 -3.50
C THR A 47 -12.45 7.86 -4.34
N PRO A 48 -12.16 8.90 -5.16
CA PRO A 48 -10.91 8.97 -5.88
C PRO A 48 -9.71 8.81 -4.95
N THR A 49 -8.69 8.10 -5.41
CA THR A 49 -7.45 7.91 -4.66
C THR A 49 -6.81 9.27 -4.37
N GLN A 50 -6.72 9.61 -3.09
CA GLN A 50 -6.05 10.82 -2.61
C GLN A 50 -5.14 10.46 -1.46
N TYR A 51 -4.02 11.15 -1.35
CA TYR A 51 -3.06 11.00 -0.28
C TYR A 51 -2.94 12.29 0.51
N ILE A 52 -2.63 12.15 1.80
CA ILE A 52 -2.18 13.22 2.67
C ILE A 52 -0.76 12.92 3.14
N CYS A 53 0.12 13.93 3.07
CA CYS A 53 1.46 13.86 3.64
C CYS A 53 1.42 14.35 5.10
N GLU A 54 1.85 13.51 6.03
CA GLU A 54 1.88 13.85 7.46
C GLU A 54 2.96 14.87 7.83
N GLU A 55 3.93 15.15 6.93
CA GLU A 55 5.02 16.09 7.22
C GLU A 55 4.78 17.50 6.68
N CYS A 56 4.32 17.65 5.43
CA CYS A 56 4.12 18.97 4.81
C CYS A 56 2.66 19.34 4.57
N GLY A 57 1.71 18.45 4.90
CA GLY A 57 0.28 18.69 4.71
C GLY A 57 -0.20 18.65 3.25
N TYR A 58 0.63 18.18 2.31
CA TYR A 58 0.20 17.95 0.93
C TYR A 58 -1.04 17.06 0.90
N LYS A 59 -2.05 17.44 0.10
CA LYS A 59 -3.25 16.65 -0.16
C LYS A 59 -3.51 16.57 -1.66
N GLY A 60 -3.55 15.36 -2.21
CA GLY A 60 -3.82 15.17 -3.64
C GLY A 60 -3.57 13.75 -4.13
N ALA A 61 -3.91 13.49 -5.39
CA ALA A 61 -3.78 12.18 -6.01
C ALA A 61 -2.38 11.88 -6.56
N ILE A 62 -1.52 12.90 -6.68
CA ILE A 62 -0.20 12.78 -7.30
C ILE A 62 0.80 12.31 -6.23
N VAL A 63 1.54 11.27 -6.56
CA VAL A 63 2.61 10.70 -5.74
C VAL A 63 3.84 10.48 -6.61
N LEU A 64 5.01 10.51 -5.99
CA LEU A 64 6.26 10.16 -6.63
C LEU A 64 6.54 8.69 -6.33
N GLU A 65 6.72 7.87 -7.36
CA GLU A 65 7.17 6.48 -7.19
C GLU A 65 8.70 6.45 -7.27
N GLU A 66 9.35 5.78 -6.32
CA GLU A 66 10.79 5.50 -6.41
C GLU A 66 11.01 4.52 -7.56
N ALA A 67 11.81 4.91 -8.56
CA ALA A 67 12.17 4.04 -9.67
C ALA A 67 13.01 2.88 -9.13
N GLU A 68 12.67 1.66 -9.56
CA GLU A 68 13.49 0.48 -9.30
C GLU A 68 14.61 0.46 -10.36
N ASP A 69 15.86 0.71 -9.94
CA ASP A 69 17.07 0.45 -10.75
C ASP A 69 17.38 -1.05 -10.83
#